data_AF-A0A091M2V5-F1
#
_entry.id   AF-A0A091M2V5-F1
#
_cell.length_a   1.000
_cell.length_b   1.000
_cell.length_c   1.000
_cell.angle_alpha   90.00
_cell.angle_beta   90.00
_cell.angle_gamma   90.00
#
_symmetry.space_group_name_H-M   'P 1'
#
loop_
_entity.id
_entity.type
_entity.pdbx_description
1 polymer ?
#
loop_
_entity_poly.entity_id
_entity_poly.type
_entity_poly.pdbx_seq_one_letter_code
_entity_poly.pdbx_strand_id
1 'polypeptide(L)' 'SRRRFLDGDQLTLADCNLLPKLNIVQVVCQHYRRFGIPKDLQGVWRYLNNASETKEFKYTCPNSEEIVQAYRSVV' A
#
# COMPACT_ATOMS: atom_id res chain seq x y z
N SER A 1 18.06 -6.45 2.50
CA SER A 1 17.33 -6.62 3.77
C SER A 1 16.31 -7.74 3.62
N ARG A 2 16.14 -8.59 4.64
CA ARG A 2 15.15 -9.69 4.66
C ARG A 2 13.92 -9.40 5.55
N ARG A 3 13.93 -8.26 6.25
CA ARG A 3 12.84 -7.85 7.13
C ARG A 3 11.51 -7.76 6.39
N ARG A 4 10.42 -8.12 7.07
CA ARG A 4 9.06 -8.10 6.51
C ARG A 4 8.46 -6.71 6.47
N PHE A 5 8.73 -5.87 7.48
CA PHE A 5 8.14 -4.54 7.68
C PHE A 5 9.21 -3.45 7.82
N LEU A 6 8.81 -2.20 8.11
CA LEU A 6 9.75 -1.07 8.11
C LEU A 6 10.87 -1.21 9.14
N ASP A 7 10.57 -1.72 10.34
CA ASP A 7 11.53 -1.77 11.45
C ASP A 7 11.90 -3.20 11.89
N GLY A 8 11.33 -4.23 11.25
CA GLY A 8 11.59 -5.61 11.62
C GLY A 8 10.57 -6.57 11.02
N ASP A 9 10.30 -7.66 11.72
CA ASP A 9 9.34 -8.69 11.27
C ASP A 9 7.96 -8.57 11.91
N GLN A 10 7.75 -7.55 12.73
CA GLN A 10 6.47 -7.18 13.33
C GLN A 10 6.03 -5.80 12.83
N LEU A 11 4.72 -5.59 12.74
CA LEU A 11 4.16 -4.28 12.45
C LEU A 11 4.45 -3.30 13.58
N THR A 12 4.76 -2.07 13.20
CA THR A 12 5.01 -0.95 14.10
C THR A 12 4.11 0.24 13.76
N LEU A 13 4.14 1.28 14.59
CA LEU A 13 3.42 2.52 14.33
C LEU A 13 3.84 3.18 13.00
N ALA A 14 5.09 3.00 12.58
CA ALA A 14 5.56 3.51 11.29
C ALA A 14 4.82 2.83 10.12
N ASP A 15 4.56 1.52 10.22
CA ASP A 15 3.82 0.77 9.22
C ASP A 15 2.35 1.20 9.16
N CYS A 16 1.71 1.36 10.32
CA CYS A 16 0.33 1.85 10.41
C CYS A 16 0.14 3.25 9.80
N ASN A 17 1.17 4.09 9.83
CA ASN A 17 1.14 5.42 9.21
C ASN A 17 1.37 5.34 7.69
N LEU A 18 2.31 4.51 7.24
CA LEU A 18 2.74 4.47 5.84
C LEU A 18 1.82 3.61 4.95
N LEU A 19 1.40 2.43 5.42
CA LEU A 19 0.68 1.45 4.61
C LEU A 19 -0.65 1.99 4.03
N PRO A 20 -1.51 2.70 4.80
CA PRO A 20 -2.74 3.27 4.24
C PRO A 20 -2.46 4.28 3.12
N LYS A 21 -1.41 5.10 3.27
CA LYS A 21 -1.01 6.09 2.26
C LYS A 21 -0.50 5.42 0.98
N LEU A 22 0.32 4.38 1.12
CA LEU A 22 0.80 3.60 -0.02
C LEU A 22 -0.33 2.91 -0.77
N ASN A 23 -1.31 2.35 -0.05
CA ASN A 23 -2.49 1.73 -0.68
C ASN A 23 -3.26 2.75 -1.54
N ILE A 24 -3.54 3.93 -1.00
CA ILE A 24 -4.21 5.01 -1.74
C ILE A 24 -3.40 5.40 -2.98
N VAL A 25 -2.10 5.67 -2.82
CA VAL A 25 -1.22 6.03 -3.95
C VAL A 25 -1.24 4.95 -5.03
N GLN A 26 -1.13 3.67 -4.64
CA GLN A 26 -1.15 2.56 -5.59
C GLN A 26 -2.47 2.49 -6.37
N VAL A 27 -3.61 2.54 -5.68
CA VAL A 27 -4.94 2.46 -6.32
C VAL A 27 -5.19 3.66 -7.24
N VAL A 28 -4.93 4.88 -6.76
CA VAL A 28 -5.18 6.13 -7.51
C VAL A 28 -4.26 6.23 -8.72
N CYS A 29 -2.95 5.99 -8.56
CA CYS A 29 -2.01 6.07 -9.69
C CYS A 29 -2.28 4.97 -10.72
N GLN A 30 -2.63 3.76 -10.29
CA GLN A 30 -2.96 2.67 -11.21
C GLN A 30 -4.21 3.00 -12.02
N HIS A 31 -5.26 3.54 -11.39
CA HIS A 31 -6.52 3.87 -12.05
C HIS A 31 -6.40 5.07 -13.00
N TYR A 32 -5.92 6.22 -12.50
CA TYR A 32 -5.97 7.48 -13.25
C TYR A 32 -4.74 7.75 -14.11
N ARG A 33 -3.58 7.19 -13.75
CA ARG A 33 -2.30 7.48 -14.43
C ARG A 33 -1.73 6.27 -15.17
N ARG A 34 -2.39 5.11 -15.09
CA ARG A 34 -1.89 3.82 -15.62
C ARG A 34 -0.46 3.53 -15.17
N PHE A 35 -0.12 4.00 -13.97
CA PHE A 35 1.21 3.92 -13.39
C PHE A 35 1.13 3.18 -12.06
N GLY A 36 1.98 2.18 -11.90
CA GLY A 36 2.14 1.45 -10.65
C GLY A 36 3.57 1.55 -10.13
N ILE A 37 3.79 1.05 -8.92
CA ILE A 37 5.13 0.95 -8.34
C ILE A 37 6.01 0.08 -9.26
N PRO A 38 7.15 0.61 -9.77
CA PRO A 38 8.03 -0.14 -10.66
C PRO A 38 8.44 -1.49 -10.07
N LYS A 39 8.50 -2.53 -10.91
CA LYS A 39 8.82 -3.90 -10.48
C LYS A 39 10.25 -4.06 -9.96
N ASP A 40 11.16 -3.20 -10.41
CA ASP A 40 12.56 -3.19 -9.98
C ASP A 40 12.72 -2.75 -8.50
N LEU A 41 11.70 -2.11 -7.92
CA LEU A 41 11.66 -1.76 -6.49
C LEU A 41 11.28 -2.98 -5.63
N GLN A 42 12.08 -4.04 -5.72
CA GLN A 42 11.81 -5.35 -5.10
C GLN A 42 11.63 -5.26 -3.58
N GLY A 43 12.31 -4.33 -2.91
CA GLY A 43 12.15 -4.11 -1.47
C GLY A 43 10.75 -3.59 -1.09
N VAL A 44 10.19 -2.71 -1.91
CA VAL A 44 8.84 -2.17 -1.72
C VAL A 44 7.81 -3.25 -2.02
N TRP A 45 8.00 -4.02 -3.10
CA TRP A 45 7.12 -5.16 -3.39
C TRP A 45 7.12 -6.21 -2.29
N ARG A 46 8.29 -6.56 -1.73
CA ARG A 46 8.35 -7.45 -0.56
C ARG A 46 7.56 -6.89 0.62
N TYR A 47 7.68 -5.59 0.90
CA TYR A 47 6.96 -4.94 1.98
C TYR A 47 5.43 -4.98 1.78
N LEU A 48 4.96 -4.58 0.59
CA LEU A 48 3.53 -4.59 0.24
C LEU A 48 2.95 -6.00 0.23
N ASN A 49 3.69 -6.99 -0.28
CA ASN A 49 3.25 -8.39 -0.27
C ASN A 49 3.07 -8.89 1.18
N ASN A 50 4.05 -8.66 2.05
CA ASN A 50 3.93 -9.01 3.48
C ASN A 50 2.74 -8.30 4.14
N ALA A 51 2.50 -7.02 3.84
CA ALA A 51 1.36 -6.29 4.36
C ALA A 51 0.02 -6.88 3.86
N SER A 52 -0.07 -7.25 2.58
CA SER A 52 -1.28 -7.81 1.97
C SER A 52 -1.70 -9.18 2.53
N GLU A 53 -0.74 -9.93 3.07
CA GLU A 53 -0.96 -11.22 3.76
C GLU A 53 -1.36 -11.03 5.24
N THR A 54 -1.23 -9.81 5.77
CA THR A 54 -1.46 -9.50 7.19
C THR A 54 -2.88 -8.99 7.39
N LYS A 55 -3.66 -9.64 8.28
CA LYS A 55 -5.09 -9.35 8.49
C LYS A 55 -5.33 -7.90 8.95
N GLU A 56 -4.43 -7.37 9.77
CA GLU A 56 -4.49 -6.03 10.35
C GLU A 56 -4.52 -4.95 9.27
N PHE A 57 -3.80 -5.16 8.17
CA PHE A 57 -3.82 -4.26 7.01
C PHE A 57 -4.93 -4.61 6.03
N LYS A 58 -5.04 -5.89 5.65
CA LYS A 58 -6.01 -6.34 4.63
C LYS A 58 -7.45 -5.99 4.98
N TYR A 59 -7.85 -6.18 6.24
CA TYR A 59 -9.24 -5.95 6.67
C TYR A 59 -9.55 -4.51 7.07
N THR A 60 -8.54 -3.64 7.13
CA THR A 60 -8.72 -2.21 7.41
C THR A 60 -8.63 -1.35 6.14
N CYS A 61 -8.19 -1.92 5.03
CA CYS A 61 -8.19 -1.24 3.75
C CYS A 61 -9.63 -1.07 3.23
N PRO A 62 -10.00 0.13 2.76
CA PRO A 62 -11.26 0.33 2.05
C PRO A 62 -11.24 -0.34 0.68
N ASN A 63 -12.42 -0.54 0.09
CA ASN A 63 -12.52 -1.04 -1.27
C ASN A 63 -11.85 -0.07 -2.26
N SER A 64 -11.27 -0.61 -3.34
CA SER A 64 -10.54 0.21 -4.31
C SER A 64 -11.45 1.23 -5.00
N GLU A 65 -12.72 0.89 -5.24
CA GLU A 65 -13.73 1.76 -5.81
C GLU A 65 -14.01 2.99 -4.93
N GLU A 66 -14.01 2.82 -3.60
CA GLU A 66 -14.21 3.93 -2.66
C GLU A 66 -13.04 4.91 -2.72
N ILE A 67 -11.81 4.40 -2.78
CA ILE A 67 -10.61 5.23 -2.95
C ILE A 67 -10.67 5.99 -4.28
N VAL A 68 -10.99 5.30 -5.38
CA VAL A 68 -11.09 5.93 -6.71
C VAL A 68 -12.16 7.03 -6.70
N GLN A 69 -13.32 6.77 -6.11
CA GLN A 69 -14.42 7.72 -6.03
C GLN A 69 -14.06 8.93 -5.16
N ALA A 70 -13.38 8.73 -4.02
CA ALA A 70 -12.95 9.81 -3.12
C ALA A 70 -11.96 10.77 -3.80
N TYR A 71 -11.12 10.27 -4.70
CA TYR A 71 -10.11 11.08 -5.40
C TYR A 71 -10.58 11.60 -6.77
N ARG A 72 -11.82 11.31 -7.17
CA ARG A 72 -12.34 11.65 -8.51
C ARG A 72 -12.27 13.14 -8.85
N SER A 73 -12.41 14.04 -7.88
CA SER A 73 -12.45 15.49 -8.10
C SER A 73 -11.09 16.18 -8.06
N VAL A 74 -10.03 15.50 -7.63
CA VAL A 74 -8.71 16.09 -7.36
C VAL A 74 -7.58 15.52 -8.22
N VAL A 75 -7.90 14.60 -9.14
CA VAL A 75 -6.91 13.94 -10.03
C VAL A 75 -7.04 14.44 -11.46
#